data_AF-A0AAD5R159-F1
#
_entry.id   AF-A0AAD5R159-F1
#
_cell.length_a   1.000
_cell.length_b   1.000
_cell.length_c   1.000
_cell.angle_alpha   90.00
_cell.angle_beta   90.00
_cell.angle_gamma   90.00
#
_symmetry.space_group_name_H-M   'P 1'
#
loop_
_entity.id
_entity.type
_entity.pdbx_description
1 polymer ?
#
loop_
_entity_poly.entity_id
_entity_poly.type
_entity_poly.pdbx_seq_one_letter_code
_entity_poly.pdbx_strand_id
1 'polypeptide(L)'
;MMKDDQFCIIVDNTVTGICTGTTRVRMRGMCNNPRKATIGPIPTNHTSVSGTLMTTNIIMANWSRQMWQSVLNRAIRMLASAPFGSHFFSVSGNVGGN
;
A
#
# COMPACT_ATOMS: atom_id res chain seq x y z
N MET A 1 0.81 15.63 -21.36
CA MET A 1 1.00 14.50 -20.43
C MET A 1 -0.17 13.54 -20.64
N MET A 2 0.04 12.46 -21.40
CA MET A 2 -1.01 11.46 -21.64
C MET A 2 -1.23 10.68 -20.34
N LYS A 3 -2.48 10.63 -19.86
CA LYS A 3 -2.87 9.68 -18.81
C LYS A 3 -2.87 8.30 -19.45
N ASP A 4 -1.88 7.47 -19.11
CA ASP A 4 -1.96 6.05 -19.41
C ASP A 4 -3.16 5.47 -18.65
N ASP A 5 -4.11 4.90 -19.37
CA ASP A 5 -5.25 4.21 -18.74
C ASP A 5 -4.76 2.85 -18.22
N GLN A 6 -4.87 2.64 -16.91
CA GLN A 6 -4.50 1.40 -16.23
C GLN A 6 -5.76 0.53 -16.03
N PHE A 7 -5.66 -0.77 -16.36
CA PHE A 7 -6.73 -1.73 -16.10
C PHE A 7 -6.32 -2.66 -14.95
N CYS A 8 -7.23 -2.86 -13.99
CA CYS A 8 -7.02 -3.78 -12.87
C CYS A 8 -7.43 -5.21 -13.25
N ILE A 9 -6.61 -6.19 -12.88
CA ILE A 9 -6.97 -7.61 -12.92
C ILE A 9 -7.64 -7.94 -11.59
N ILE A 10 -8.88 -8.45 -11.63
CA ILE A 10 -9.67 -8.77 -10.44
C ILE A 10 -9.90 -10.28 -10.39
N VAL A 11 -9.49 -10.91 -9.29
CA VAL A 11 -9.75 -12.32 -8.97
C VAL A 11 -10.41 -12.34 -7.61
N ASP A 12 -11.54 -13.03 -7.47
CA ASP A 12 -12.29 -13.13 -6.20
C ASP A 12 -12.52 -11.77 -5.52
N ASN A 13 -12.97 -10.79 -6.31
CA ASN A 13 -13.22 -9.41 -5.87
C ASN A 13 -11.97 -8.66 -5.33
N THR A 14 -10.78 -9.17 -5.62
CA THR A 14 -9.49 -8.62 -5.20
C THR A 14 -8.67 -8.23 -6.41
N VAL A 15 -8.07 -7.03 -6.40
CA VAL A 15 -7.12 -6.63 -7.45
C VAL A 15 -5.83 -7.41 -7.22
N THR A 16 -5.40 -8.20 -8.22
CA THR A 16 -4.20 -9.04 -8.14
C THR A 16 -3.06 -8.55 -9.03
N GLY A 17 -3.33 -7.59 -9.92
CA GLY A 17 -2.31 -7.01 -10.80
C GLY A 17 -2.82 -5.84 -11.63
N ILE A 18 -1.90 -5.14 -12.28
CA ILE A 18 -2.23 -4.07 -13.23
C ILE A 18 -1.78 -4.47 -14.63
N CYS A 19 -2.68 -4.27 -15.58
CA CYS A 19 -2.42 -4.42 -17.00
C CYS A 19 -2.25 -3.02 -17.61
N THR A 20 -1.07 -2.76 -18.17
CA THR A 20 -0.77 -1.52 -18.90
C THR A 20 -0.64 -1.81 -20.39
N GLY A 21 -1.04 -0.84 -21.22
CA GLY A 21 -0.93 -0.91 -22.67
C GLY A 21 -0.83 0.49 -23.26
N THR A 22 -0.52 0.59 -24.55
CA THR A 22 -0.27 1.89 -25.20
C THR A 22 -1.47 2.46 -25.95
N THR A 23 -2.63 1.78 -26.00
CA THR A 23 -3.82 2.28 -26.73
C THR A 23 -5.15 1.75 -26.19
N ARG A 24 -6.08 2.68 -25.87
CA ARG A 24 -7.44 2.44 -25.34
C ARG A 24 -8.26 1.37 -26.06
N VAL A 25 -8.09 1.23 -27.38
CA VAL A 25 -8.99 0.45 -28.26
C VAL A 25 -8.63 -1.05 -28.28
N ARG A 26 -7.41 -1.44 -27.89
CA ARG A 26 -6.96 -2.86 -27.97
C ARG A 26 -6.86 -3.57 -26.61
N MET A 27 -6.97 -2.86 -25.50
CA MET A 27 -6.64 -3.38 -24.16
C MET A 27 -7.58 -4.48 -23.64
N ARG A 28 -8.89 -4.42 -23.93
CA ARG A 28 -9.85 -5.47 -23.48
C ARG A 28 -9.46 -6.88 -23.94
N GLY A 29 -8.84 -7.00 -25.13
CA GLY A 29 -8.35 -8.28 -25.65
C GLY A 29 -6.88 -8.57 -25.31
N MET A 30 -6.10 -7.57 -24.88
CA MET A 30 -4.67 -7.72 -24.59
C MET A 30 -4.44 -8.29 -23.19
N CYS A 31 -5.17 -7.85 -22.17
CA CYS A 31 -5.04 -8.43 -20.82
C CYS A 31 -5.54 -9.89 -20.76
N ASN A 32 -6.35 -10.31 -21.75
CA ASN A 32 -6.76 -11.70 -21.94
C ASN A 32 -5.75 -12.52 -22.77
N ASN A 33 -4.68 -11.90 -23.29
CA ASN A 33 -3.66 -12.55 -24.11
C ASN A 33 -2.25 -12.32 -23.51
N PRO A 34 -1.67 -13.31 -22.82
CA PRO A 34 -0.41 -13.16 -22.08
C PRO A 34 0.80 -12.83 -22.97
N ARG A 35 0.68 -12.90 -24.31
CA ARG A 35 1.74 -12.53 -25.25
C ARG A 35 1.71 -11.05 -25.67
N LYS A 36 0.67 -10.30 -25.32
CA LYS A 36 0.46 -8.92 -25.80
C LYS A 36 0.28 -7.88 -24.68
N ALA A 37 0.08 -8.31 -23.44
CA ALA A 37 0.00 -7.42 -22.29
C ALA A 37 1.25 -7.52 -21.42
N THR A 38 1.67 -6.38 -20.88
CA THR A 38 2.60 -6.33 -19.76
C THR A 38 1.76 -6.37 -18.48
N ILE A 39 1.73 -7.53 -17.82
CA ILE A 39 1.13 -7.67 -16.49
C ILE A 39 2.19 -7.25 -15.48
N GLY A 40 1.94 -6.14 -14.81
CA GLY A 40 2.81 -5.60 -13.77
C GLY A 40 2.25 -5.85 -12.37
N PRO A 41 3.13 -5.82 -11.34
CA PRO A 41 2.68 -5.78 -9.95
C PRO A 41 1.85 -4.51 -9.70
N ILE A 42 0.99 -4.56 -8.68
CA ILE A 42 0.25 -3.38 -8.23
C ILE A 42 1.27 -2.38 -7.66
N PRO A 43 1.33 -1.14 -8.16
CA PRO A 43 2.30 -0.18 -7.68
C PRO A 43 2.07 0.14 -6.19
N THR A 44 3.16 0.43 -5.49
CA THR A 44 3.19 0.48 -4.01
C THR A 44 2.32 1.59 -3.43
N ASN A 45 2.05 2.66 -4.18
CA ASN A 45 1.14 3.73 -3.80
C ASN A 45 -0.33 3.25 -3.61
N HIS A 46 -0.69 2.09 -4.17
CA HIS A 46 -2.03 1.50 -4.03
C HIS A 46 -2.09 0.38 -2.98
N THR A 47 -0.94 -0.11 -2.51
CA THR A 47 -0.82 -1.26 -1.58
C THR A 47 -0.17 -0.90 -0.26
N SER A 48 0.24 0.35 -0.07
CA SER A 48 0.83 0.84 1.18
C SER A 48 0.07 2.04 1.73
N VAL A 49 0.00 2.11 3.06
CA VAL A 49 -0.47 3.27 3.81
C VAL A 49 0.72 3.79 4.61
N SER A 50 1.01 5.08 4.48
CA SER A 50 2.06 5.77 5.24
C SER A 50 1.48 6.99 5.96
N GLY A 51 2.11 7.38 7.07
CA GLY A 51 1.70 8.52 7.86
C GLY A 51 2.77 8.93 8.86
N THR A 52 2.66 10.17 9.36
CA THR A 52 3.56 10.74 10.36
C THR A 52 2.78 11.05 11.62
N LEU A 53 3.31 10.65 12.77
CA LEU A 53 2.77 11.01 14.08
C LEU A 53 3.56 12.19 14.63
N MET A 54 2.88 13.30 14.89
CA MET A 54 3.44 14.47 15.58
C MET A 54 2.84 14.58 16.98
N THR A 55 3.66 14.97 17.95
CA THR A 55 3.19 15.30 19.29
C THR A 55 3.50 16.76 19.61
N THR A 56 2.58 17.39 20.34
CA THR A 56 2.79 18.72 20.94
C THR A 56 3.18 18.61 22.42
N ASN A 57 3.15 17.41 22.99
CA ASN A 57 3.50 17.18 24.38
C ASN A 57 5.03 17.15 24.53
N ILE A 58 5.57 18.09 25.31
CA ILE A 58 7.01 18.24 25.51
C ILE A 58 7.68 17.03 26.18
N ILE A 59 6.95 16.28 26.99
CA ILE A 59 7.47 15.05 27.61
C ILE A 59 7.64 13.99 26.54
N MET A 60 6.64 13.79 25.68
CA MET A 60 6.70 12.84 24.57
C MET A 60 7.72 13.24 23.49
N ALA A 61 7.94 14.54 23.28
CA ALA A 61 8.97 15.01 22.35
C ALA A 61 10.38 14.59 22.79
N ASN A 62 10.61 14.46 24.10
CA ASN A 62 11.87 14.03 24.69
C ASN A 62 11.96 12.51 24.90
N TRP A 63 10.95 11.74 24.46
CA TRP A 63 10.99 10.28 24.57
C TRP A 63 12.09 9.68 23.70
N SER A 64 12.73 8.64 24.21
CA SER A 64 13.71 7.88 23.43
C SER A 64 13.05 7.17 22.25
N ARG A 65 13.84 6.77 21.26
CA ARG A 65 13.35 5.97 20.13
C ARG A 65 12.65 4.69 20.58
N GLN A 66 13.12 4.06 21.67
CA GLN A 66 12.52 2.84 22.23
C GLN A 66 11.11 3.10 22.80
N MET A 67 10.91 4.25 23.46
CA MET A 67 9.59 4.64 23.97
C MET A 67 8.62 4.89 22.82
N TRP A 68 9.04 5.63 21.79
CA TRP A 68 8.26 5.81 20.57
C TRP A 68 7.95 4.49 19.85
N GLN A 69 8.92 3.58 19.80
CA GLN A 69 8.73 2.27 19.20
C GLN A 69 7.67 1.46 19.97
N SER A 70 7.54 1.63 21.29
CA SER A 70 6.47 0.99 22.07
C SER A 70 5.07 1.47 21.64
N VAL A 71 4.91 2.78 21.42
CA VAL A 71 3.66 3.36 20.89
C VAL A 71 3.36 2.82 19.50
N LEU A 72 4.37 2.84 18.62
CA LEU A 72 4.24 2.33 17.25
C LEU A 72 3.88 0.85 17.23
N ASN A 73 4.51 0.03 18.06
CA ASN A 73 4.20 -1.40 18.20
C ASN A 73 2.76 -1.64 18.70
N ARG A 74 2.19 -0.72 19.48
CA ARG A 74 0.78 -0.79 19.88
C ARG A 74 -0.14 -0.47 18.71
N ALA A 75 0.18 0.55 17.92
CA ALA A 75 -0.57 0.89 16.71
C ALA A 75 -0.50 -0.24 15.66
N ILE A 76 0.67 -0.81 15.42
CA ILE A 76 0.87 -1.96 14.52
C ILE A 76 0.01 -3.15 14.99
N ARG A 77 0.01 -3.45 16.29
CA ARG A 77 -0.83 -4.54 16.84
C ARG A 77 -2.31 -4.28 16.63
N MET A 78 -2.78 -3.05 16.83
CA MET A 78 -4.17 -2.66 16.56
C MET A 78 -4.52 -2.87 15.08
N LEU A 79 -3.66 -2.45 14.16
CA LEU A 79 -3.85 -2.60 12.72
C LEU A 79 -3.82 -4.06 12.27
N ALA A 80 -2.98 -4.89 12.89
CA ALA A 80 -2.88 -6.33 12.60
C ALA A 80 -4.03 -7.14 13.24
N SER A 81 -4.72 -6.60 14.24
CA SER A 81 -5.86 -7.24 14.91
C SER A 81 -7.20 -6.89 14.27
N ALA A 82 -8.26 -7.65 14.59
CA ALA A 82 -9.63 -7.31 14.18
C ALA A 82 -10.05 -5.93 14.73
N PRO A 83 -10.77 -5.10 13.95
CA PRO A 83 -11.41 -5.39 12.67
C PRO A 83 -10.49 -5.21 11.44
N PHE A 84 -9.26 -4.74 11.64
CA PHE A 84 -8.39 -4.30 10.54
C PHE A 84 -7.51 -5.40 9.95
N GLY A 85 -7.25 -6.48 10.69
CA GLY A 85 -6.30 -7.52 10.31
C GLY A 85 -6.59 -8.19 8.96
N SER A 86 -7.85 -8.26 8.51
CA SER A 86 -8.20 -8.80 7.19
C SER A 86 -7.95 -7.83 6.02
N HIS A 87 -7.69 -6.54 6.30
CA HIS A 87 -7.44 -5.53 5.29
C HIS A 87 -5.95 -5.35 4.95
N PHE A 88 -5.07 -5.93 5.76
CA PHE A 88 -3.62 -5.81 5.59
C PHE A 88 -2.99 -7.19 5.45
N PHE A 89 -2.24 -7.40 4.36
CA PHE A 89 -1.42 -8.59 4.20
C PHE A 89 -0.28 -8.62 5.23
N SER A 90 0.32 -7.46 5.50
CA SER A 90 1.33 -7.28 6.54
C SER A 90 1.27 -5.85 7.09
N VAL A 91 1.67 -5.71 8.35
CA VAL A 91 1.78 -4.42 9.03
C VAL A 91 3.16 -4.34 9.67
N SER A 92 3.90 -3.29 9.35
CA SER A 92 5.21 -3.01 9.93
C SER A 92 5.43 -1.50 10.01
N GLY A 93 6.38 -1.07 10.84
CA GLY A 93 6.70 0.35 11.00
C GLY A 93 7.96 0.56 11.81
N ASN A 94 8.66 1.65 11.51
CA ASN A 94 9.91 2.06 12.14
C ASN A 94 9.82 3.50 12.64
N VAL A 95 10.47 3.77 13.78
CA VAL A 95 10.68 5.14 14.25
C VAL A 95 11.92 5.70 13.58
N GLY A 96 11.73 6.61 12.63
CA GLY A 96 12.81 7.44 12.06
C GLY A 96 13.18 8.57 13.01
N GLY A 97 14.46 8.94 13.05
CA GLY A 97 14.89 10.23 13.58
C GLY A 97 15.19 11.18 12.43
N ASN A 98 14.98 12.47 12.62
CA ASN A 98 15.63 13.49 11.80
C ASN A 98 17.15 13.43 11.98
#